data_AF-A0A310SFH4-F1
#
_entry.id   AF-A0A310SFH4-F1
#
_cell.length_a   1.000
_cell.length_b   1.000
_cell.length_c   1.000
_cell.angle_alpha   90.00
_cell.angle_beta   90.00
_cell.angle_gamma   90.00
#
_symmetry.space_group_name_H-M   'P 1'
#
loop_
_entity.id
_entity.type
_entity.pdbx_description
1 polymer ?
#
loop_
_entity_poly.entity_id
_entity_poly.type
_entity_poly.pdbx_seq_one_letter_code
_entity_poly.pdbx_strand_id
1 'polypeptide(L)'
;MKTTVGDIELELLAKESPKVEFHTRLRFCRRDLIAVANAGKDDNGSQLFFTFCSTPYLQNKHRIFGKVTGETTYNMLKLEETLADEKGRPVYPPRLIKTIVLSNSFSDTIIYFESEISNQNNKL
;
A
#
# COMPACT_ATOMS: atom_id res chain seq x y z
N MET A 1 7.18 10.62 -3.71
CA MET A 1 7.69 10.14 -2.41
C MET A 1 8.14 8.70 -2.58
N LYS A 2 9.36 8.35 -2.14
CA LYS A 2 9.83 6.95 -2.15
C LYS A 2 9.78 6.41 -0.75
N THR A 3 9.27 5.19 -0.58
CA THR A 3 9.04 4.58 0.74
C THR A 3 9.33 3.10 0.68
N THR A 4 9.91 2.52 1.71
CA THR A 4 9.98 1.07 1.86
C THR A 4 8.89 0.58 2.79
N VAL A 5 8.32 -0.58 2.48
CA VAL A 5 7.37 -1.33 3.31
C VAL A 5 7.95 -2.72 3.50
N GLY A 6 8.58 -2.96 4.65
CA GLY A 6 9.54 -4.06 4.80
C GLY A 6 10.68 -3.93 3.77
N ASP A 7 10.91 -5.00 3.00
CA ASP A 7 11.90 -5.06 1.92
C ASP A 7 11.31 -4.68 0.54
N ILE A 8 10.14 -4.03 0.50
CA ILE A 8 9.49 -3.59 -0.75
C ILE A 8 9.64 -2.09 -0.93
N GLU A 9 10.32 -1.68 -2.00
CA GLU A 9 10.46 -0.28 -2.40
C GLU A 9 9.24 0.17 -3.20
N LEU A 10 8.59 1.21 -2.70
CA LEU A 10 7.40 1.83 -3.27
C LEU A 10 7.75 3.24 -3.77
N GLU A 11 7.34 3.54 -4.99
CA GLU A 11 7.33 4.89 -5.55
C GLU A 11 5.90 5.42 -5.55
N LEU A 12 5.64 6.39 -4.65
CA LEU A 12 4.34 7.03 -4.44
C LEU A 12 4.23 8.29 -5.30
N LEU A 13 3.15 8.36 -6.06
CA LEU A 13 2.89 9.34 -7.12
C LEU A 13 1.82 10.38 -6.75
N ALA A 14 1.06 10.20 -5.67
CA ALA A 14 -0.05 11.11 -5.37
C ALA A 14 0.37 12.31 -4.50
N LYS A 15 -0.13 13.49 -4.89
CA LYS A 15 0.17 14.80 -4.31
C LYS A 15 -0.86 15.27 -3.27
N GLU A 16 -2.10 14.79 -3.34
CA GLU A 16 -3.22 15.33 -2.57
C GLU A 16 -4.20 14.25 -2.11
N SER A 17 -5.01 14.64 -1.12
CA SER A 17 -6.03 13.90 -0.36
C SER A 17 -6.70 12.78 -1.13
N PRO A 18 -7.19 11.73 -0.47
CA PRO A 18 -7.82 10.59 -1.11
C PRO A 18 -9.25 10.93 -1.56
N LYS A 19 -9.41 11.99 -2.37
CA LYS A 19 -10.54 12.10 -3.29
C LYS A 19 -10.20 11.23 -4.49
N VAL A 20 -11.24 10.59 -5.05
CA VAL A 20 -11.08 9.68 -6.18
C VAL A 20 -10.77 10.50 -7.44
N GLU A 21 -9.49 10.77 -7.67
CA GLU A 21 -9.01 11.49 -8.85
C GLU A 21 -8.47 10.50 -9.88
N PHE A 22 -9.17 10.38 -11.00
CA PHE A 22 -8.76 9.53 -12.11
C PHE A 22 -7.84 10.29 -13.06
N HIS A 23 -6.64 9.77 -13.24
CA HIS A 23 -5.68 10.29 -14.21
C HIS A 23 -5.72 9.44 -15.48
N THR A 24 -5.95 10.05 -16.64
CA THR A 24 -6.01 9.35 -17.94
C THR A 24 -4.74 8.56 -18.28
N ARG A 25 -3.59 8.98 -17.74
CA ARG A 25 -2.29 8.33 -17.94
C ARG A 25 -2.03 7.14 -17.01
N LEU A 26 -2.73 7.05 -15.87
CA LEU A 26 -2.56 5.97 -14.91
C LEU A 26 -3.59 4.87 -15.21
N ARG A 27 -3.11 3.74 -15.73
CA ARG A 27 -3.94 2.60 -16.13
C ARG A 27 -3.48 1.31 -15.46
N PHE A 28 -4.44 0.46 -15.10
CA PHE A 28 -4.20 -0.89 -14.59
C PHE A 28 -3.77 -1.88 -15.69
N CYS A 29 -2.70 -1.55 -16.42
CA CYS A 29 -2.22 -2.30 -17.59
C CYS A 29 -1.08 -3.28 -17.30
N ARG A 30 -0.58 -3.33 -16.06
CA ARG A 30 0.54 -4.18 -15.66
C ARG A 30 0.45 -4.53 -14.19
N ARG A 31 1.29 -5.49 -13.78
CA ARG A 31 1.57 -5.78 -12.37
C ARG A 31 2.36 -4.65 -11.71
N ASP A 32 2.59 -4.79 -10.40
CA ASP A 32 3.41 -3.92 -9.57
C ASP A 32 2.79 -2.53 -9.32
N LEU A 33 1.51 -2.34 -9.64
CA LEU A 33 0.79 -1.10 -9.33
C LEU A 33 0.19 -1.17 -7.93
N ILE A 34 0.26 -0.05 -7.21
CA ILE A 34 -0.29 0.14 -5.87
C ILE A 34 -1.50 1.05 -6.00
N ALA A 35 -2.63 0.64 -5.44
CA ALA A 35 -3.86 1.42 -5.47
C ALA A 35 -4.58 1.42 -4.13
N VAL A 36 -5.43 2.43 -3.94
CA VAL A 36 -6.27 2.58 -2.75
C VAL A 36 -7.50 1.69 -2.89
N ALA A 37 -7.73 0.84 -1.89
CA ALA A 37 -8.96 0.06 -1.79
C ALA A 37 -10.10 0.97 -1.34
N ASN A 38 -11.30 0.74 -1.89
CA ASN A 38 -12.50 1.45 -1.50
C ASN A 38 -13.71 0.50 -1.50
N ALA A 39 -14.66 0.74 -0.60
CA ALA A 39 -15.94 0.03 -0.59
C ALA A 39 -17.10 0.84 -1.22
N GLY A 40 -16.83 2.05 -1.72
CA GLY A 40 -17.85 2.93 -2.30
C GLY A 40 -17.35 4.36 -2.54
N LYS A 41 -18.26 5.24 -2.96
CA LYS A 41 -17.99 6.68 -3.14
C LYS A 41 -17.65 7.26 -1.77
N ASP A 42 -16.41 7.72 -1.62
CA ASP A 42 -15.85 8.36 -0.42
C ASP A 42 -15.39 7.46 0.74
N ASP A 43 -15.29 6.13 0.54
CA ASP A 43 -14.61 5.23 1.49
C ASP A 43 -13.14 5.02 1.12
N ASN A 44 -12.36 6.10 1.09
CA ASN A 44 -10.93 6.03 0.83
C ASN A 44 -10.16 6.05 2.15
N GLY A 45 -10.16 4.90 2.83
CA GLY A 45 -9.36 4.67 4.03
C GLY A 45 -7.86 4.51 3.75
N SER A 46 -7.14 3.95 4.72
CA SER A 46 -5.72 3.62 4.61
C SER A 46 -5.44 2.26 3.96
N GLN A 47 -6.47 1.56 3.50
CA GLN A 47 -6.34 0.25 2.88
C GLN A 47 -5.77 0.37 1.45
N LEU A 48 -4.70 -0.36 1.19
CA LEU A 48 -4.01 -0.40 -0.09
C LEU A 48 -3.97 -1.83 -0.61
N PHE A 49 -3.88 -1.98 -1.93
CA PHE A 49 -3.64 -3.26 -2.58
C PHE A 49 -2.60 -3.15 -3.69
N PHE A 50 -1.98 -4.29 -4.00
CA PHE A 50 -1.04 -4.46 -5.10
C PHE A 50 -1.69 -5.24 -6.23
N THR A 51 -1.21 -5.03 -7.45
CA THR A 51 -1.65 -5.79 -8.62
C THR A 51 -0.60 -6.82 -9.01
N PHE A 52 -0.99 -8.08 -9.06
CA PHE A 52 -0.14 -9.17 -9.53
C PHE A 52 -0.20 -9.36 -11.05
N CYS A 53 -1.24 -8.82 -11.70
CA CYS A 53 -1.44 -8.86 -13.15
C CYS A 53 -2.16 -7.60 -13.66
N SER A 54 -2.37 -7.50 -14.98
CA SER A 54 -3.18 -6.41 -15.54
C SER A 54 -4.65 -6.59 -15.16
N THR A 55 -5.23 -5.55 -14.56
CA THR A 55 -6.59 -5.58 -14.01
C THR A 55 -7.43 -4.41 -14.55
N PRO A 56 -7.75 -4.37 -15.86
CA PRO A 56 -8.44 -3.24 -16.49
C PRO A 56 -9.84 -2.97 -15.90
N TYR A 57 -10.47 -3.96 -15.27
CA TYR A 57 -11.78 -3.84 -14.62
C TYR A 57 -11.77 -2.99 -13.33
N LEU A 58 -10.59 -2.71 -12.77
CA LEU A 58 -10.38 -1.81 -11.63
C LEU A 58 -10.23 -0.35 -12.06
N GLN A 59 -10.10 -0.10 -13.37
CA GLN A 59 -9.99 1.24 -13.92
C GLN A 59 -11.23 2.07 -13.56
N ASN A 60 -10.99 3.33 -13.19
CA ASN A 60 -12.03 4.27 -12.78
C ASN A 60 -12.86 3.82 -11.56
N LYS A 61 -12.37 2.82 -10.81
CA LYS A 61 -12.92 2.40 -9.51
C LYS A 61 -11.92 2.66 -8.40
N HIS A 62 -10.65 2.32 -8.63
CA HIS A 62 -9.57 2.49 -7.66
C HIS A 62 -8.55 3.52 -8.16
N ARG A 63 -7.99 4.30 -7.23
CA ARG A 63 -6.94 5.28 -7.55
C ARG A 63 -5.57 4.62 -7.45
N ILE A 64 -4.81 4.65 -8.55
CA ILE A 64 -3.41 4.25 -8.54
C ILE A 64 -2.61 5.31 -7.76
N PHE A 65 -1.98 4.87 -6.68
CA PHE A 65 -1.19 5.71 -5.78
C PHE A 65 0.31 5.61 -6.06
N GLY A 66 0.77 4.49 -6.60
CA GLY A 66 2.20 4.28 -6.84
C GLY A 66 2.49 2.98 -7.58
N LYS A 67 3.76 2.60 -7.61
CA LYS A 67 4.23 1.31 -8.11
C LYS A 67 5.33 0.76 -7.22
N VAL A 68 5.48 -0.56 -7.19
CA VAL A 68 6.65 -1.24 -6.65
C VAL A 68 7.81 -1.06 -7.64
N THR A 69 9.02 -0.84 -7.14
CA THR A 69 10.21 -0.61 -7.96
C THR A 69 11.40 -1.47 -7.56
N GLY A 70 12.35 -1.60 -8.50
CA GLY A 70 13.66 -2.21 -8.26
C GLY A 70 13.62 -3.72 -8.13
N GLU A 71 14.61 -4.26 -7.42
CA GLU A 71 14.75 -5.71 -7.15
C GLU A 71 13.64 -6.24 -6.23
N THR A 72 12.88 -5.33 -5.61
CA THR A 72 11.85 -5.67 -4.63
C THR A 72 10.54 -6.16 -5.23
N THR A 73 10.37 -6.08 -6.56
CA THR A 73 9.26 -6.72 -7.27
C THR A 73 9.18 -8.22 -6.96
N TYR A 74 10.31 -8.90 -6.80
CA TYR A 74 10.33 -10.32 -6.45
C TYR A 74 9.76 -10.60 -5.05
N ASN A 75 9.99 -9.69 -4.09
CA ASN A 75 9.42 -9.82 -2.74
C ASN A 75 7.90 -9.68 -2.77
N MET A 76 7.35 -8.87 -3.67
CA MET A 76 5.92 -8.78 -3.89
C MET A 76 5.36 -10.11 -4.47
N LEU A 77 6.05 -10.73 -5.44
CA LEU A 77 5.63 -12.02 -6.01
C LEU A 77 5.61 -13.15 -4.96
N LYS A 78 6.53 -13.14 -3.99
CA LYS A 78 6.46 -14.09 -2.86
C LYS A 78 5.17 -13.98 -2.05
N LEU A 79 4.52 -12.81 -2.03
CA LEU A 79 3.22 -12.65 -1.35
C LEU A 79 2.10 -13.37 -2.12
N GLU A 80 2.20 -13.42 -3.46
CA GLU A 80 1.27 -14.15 -4.32
C GLU A 80 1.36 -15.66 -4.11
N GLU A 81 2.57 -16.17 -3.86
CA GLU A 81 2.83 -17.61 -3.63
C GLU A 81 2.36 -18.12 -2.26
N THR A 82 1.83 -17.25 -1.39
CA THR A 82 1.39 -17.65 -0.05
C THR A 82 0.13 -18.52 -0.10
N LEU A 83 0.10 -19.56 0.74
CA LEU A 83 -1.09 -20.42 0.87
C LEU A 83 -2.26 -19.61 1.42
N ALA A 84 -3.38 -19.63 0.71
CA ALA A 84 -4.63 -18.98 1.10
C ALA A 84 -5.71 -19.99 1.50
N ASP A 85 -6.59 -19.58 2.41
CA ASP A 85 -7.79 -20.32 2.79
C ASP A 85 -8.89 -20.21 1.71
N GLU A 86 -10.03 -20.88 1.94
CA GLU A 86 -11.19 -20.84 1.03
C GLU A 86 -11.79 -19.43 0.84
N LYS A 87 -11.47 -18.48 1.73
CA LYS A 87 -11.91 -17.08 1.66
C LYS A 87 -10.86 -16.18 1.02
N GLY A 88 -9.78 -16.74 0.48
CA GLY A 88 -8.69 -16.00 -0.13
C GLY A 88 -7.81 -15.25 0.87
N ARG A 89 -7.85 -15.63 2.16
CA ARG A 89 -7.00 -15.05 3.20
C ARG A 89 -5.75 -15.91 3.37
N PRO A 90 -4.55 -15.32 3.40
CA PRO A 90 -3.35 -16.11 3.64
C PRO A 90 -3.42 -16.84 5.00
N VAL A 91 -3.07 -18.13 4.99
CA VAL A 91 -3.00 -18.97 6.21
C VAL A 91 -1.99 -18.36 7.19
N TYR A 92 -0.88 -17.84 6.67
CA TYR A 92 0.11 -17.07 7.42
C TYR A 92 0.19 -15.65 6.84
N PRO A 93 -0.58 -14.70 7.41
CA PRO A 93 -0.68 -13.36 6.84
C PRO A 93 0.65 -12.60 6.97
N PRO A 94 1.22 -12.14 5.84
CA PRO A 94 2.41 -11.29 5.87
C PRO A 94 2.10 -9.97 6.59
N ARG A 95 3.06 -9.47 7.36
CA ARG A 95 2.92 -8.24 8.16
C ARG A 95 3.95 -7.21 7.77
N LEU A 96 3.54 -5.94 7.78
CA LEU A 96 4.44 -4.81 7.61
C LEU A 96 5.13 -4.53 8.94
N ILE A 97 6.42 -4.84 9.02
CA ILE A 97 7.20 -4.66 10.26
C ILE A 97 7.61 -3.19 10.41
N LYS A 98 8.04 -2.57 9.31
CA LYS A 98 8.58 -1.22 9.30
C LYS A 98 8.30 -0.53 7.97
N THR A 99 8.06 0.77 8.04
CA THR A 99 7.92 1.64 6.88
C THR A 99 8.94 2.76 6.98
N ILE A 100 9.75 2.98 5.93
CA ILE A 100 10.76 4.04 5.90
C ILE A 100 10.48 4.95 4.72
N VAL A 101 10.33 6.25 4.97
CA VAL A 101 10.21 7.24 3.90
C VAL A 101 11.61 7.63 3.43
N LEU A 102 12.01 7.16 2.26
CA LEU A 102 13.31 7.44 1.65
C LEU A 102 13.41 8.86 1.11
N SER A 103 12.31 9.36 0.54
CA SER A 103 12.24 10.72 0.00
C SER A 103 10.85 11.28 0.21
N ASN A 104 10.76 12.32 1.04
CA ASN A 104 9.54 13.09 1.23
C ASN A 104 9.58 14.34 0.34
N SER A 105 8.62 14.46 -0.57
CA SER A 105 8.49 15.62 -1.46
C SER A 105 7.57 16.71 -0.88
N PHE A 106 6.98 16.47 0.29
CA PHE A 106 6.06 17.38 0.97
C PHE A 106 6.78 17.99 2.17
N SER A 107 7.08 19.28 2.09
CA SER A 107 7.72 20.04 3.17
C SER A 107 6.81 20.20 4.40
N ASP A 108 5.49 20.16 4.19
CA ASP A 108 4.51 20.61 5.18
C ASP A 108 3.87 19.44 5.96
N THR A 109 4.35 18.21 5.75
CA THR A 109 3.79 17.03 6.40
C THR A 109 4.34 16.86 7.81
N ILE A 110 3.47 17.05 8.82
CA ILE A 110 3.75 16.66 10.19
C ILE A 110 3.44 15.17 10.36
N ILE A 111 4.45 14.37 10.67
CA ILE A 111 4.29 12.95 10.98
C ILE A 111 4.08 12.83 12.49
N TYR A 112 2.85 12.47 12.90
CA TYR A 112 2.58 12.11 14.29
C TYR A 112 3.08 10.69 14.53
N PHE A 113 4.11 10.53 15.36
CA PHE A 113 4.47 9.22 15.91
C PHE A 113 3.76 9.07 17.25
N GLU A 114 2.82 8.13 17.37
CA GLU A 114 2.38 7.68 18.69
C GLU A 114 3.52 6.85 19.31
N SER A 115 4.15 7.40 20.33
CA SER A 115 5.00 6.59 21.21
C SER A 115 4.07 5.69 22.03
N GLU A 116 4.11 4.37 21.81
CA GLU A 116 3.48 3.45 22.75
C GLU A 116 4.12 3.63 24.14
N ILE A 117 3.37 4.19 25.08
CA ILE A 117 3.76 4.23 26.49
C ILE A 117 3.69 2.80 27.01
N SER A 118 4.86 2.20 27.25
CA SER A 118 5.00 0.97 28.04
C SER A 118 4.35 1.16 29.41
N ASN A 119 3.19 0.54 29.61
CA ASN A 119 2.66 0.25 30.94
C ASN A 119 2.60 -1.26 31.14
N GLN A 120 3.77 -1.88 31.30
CA GLN A 120 3.87 -3.09 32.12
C GLN A 120 4.03 -2.67 33.58
N ASN A 121 2.92 -2.33 34.26
CA ASN A 121 2.89 -2.20 35.72
C ASN A 121 1.45 -2.40 36.21
N ASN A 122 1.12 -3.66 36.55
CA ASN A 122 0.40 -4.07 37.77
C ASN A 122 -0.25 -5.44 37.57
N LYS A 123 0.52 -6.48 37.92
CA LYS A 123 -0.02 -7.77 38.35
C LYS A 123 0.54 -8.03 39.75
N LEU A 124 -0.29 -7.80 40.76
CA LEU A 124 -0.22 -8.44 42.07
C LEU A 124 -1.54 -9.18 42.26
#